data_AF-A0A482XNV1-F1
#
_entry.id   AF-A0A482XNV1-F1
#
_cell.length_a   1.000
_cell.length_b   1.000
_cell.length_c   1.000
_cell.angle_alpha   90.00
_cell.angle_beta   90.00
_cell.angle_gamma   90.00
#
_symmetry.space_group_name_H-M   'P 1'
#
loop_
_entity.id
_entity.type
_entity.pdbx_description
1 polymer ?
#
loop_
_entity_poly.entity_id
_entity_poly.type
_entity_poly.pdbx_seq_one_letter_code
_entity_poly.pdbx_strand_id
1 'polypeptide(L)'
;MYRANGVVSPPCLSQYTDLMAQYYPQLNNILSQRCSAVNVNMNVTFLYAKPQLLEENLVQVDFVLVIIPAVKQPQLYDLCGSTLNLIFDLSVPHASAVIEPLINVSSIGNQCPPLRALKSSIGRGFTCNVGEVLNMDTNNVPRCLHCPAGTFAGIKQKVCSLCPRGFYQDRDRQGQCIRCPMGTYTKEEGSKSVTDCVPVCGYGTYSPTGLVPCLECPRNSYTSEPPTGGFKDCQACPANTYTYQPSAPGKEYCRG
;
A
#
# COMPACT_ATOMS: atom_id res chain seq x y z
N MET A 1 21.84 -5.43 -2.19
CA MET A 1 22.54 -4.69 -1.11
C MET A 1 23.86 -4.19 -1.65
N TYR A 2 24.12 -2.89 -1.55
CA TYR A 2 25.30 -2.23 -2.08
C TYR A 2 26.11 -1.60 -0.96
N ARG A 3 27.42 -1.64 -1.10
CA ARG A 3 28.34 -0.84 -0.30
C ARG A 3 28.98 0.22 -1.17
N ALA A 4 28.90 1.46 -0.71
CA ALA A 4 29.54 2.61 -1.32
C ALA A 4 30.99 2.73 -0.85
N ASN A 5 31.87 3.20 -1.73
CA ASN A 5 33.22 3.60 -1.35
C ASN A 5 33.24 5.06 -0.83
N GLY A 6 32.41 5.35 0.17
CA GLY A 6 32.22 6.68 0.72
C GLY A 6 30.82 6.87 1.32
N VAL A 7 30.57 8.06 1.85
CA VAL A 7 29.26 8.45 2.39
C VAL A 7 28.29 8.75 1.24
N VAL A 8 27.10 8.19 1.30
CA VAL A 8 26.03 8.39 0.32
C VAL A 8 25.06 9.44 0.83
N SER A 9 24.98 10.56 0.12
CA SER A 9 23.98 11.59 0.41
C SER A 9 22.60 11.19 -0.16
N PRO A 10 21.47 11.63 0.45
CA PRO A 10 20.13 11.31 -0.06
C PRO A 10 19.87 11.66 -1.54
N PRO A 11 20.38 12.79 -2.10
CA PRO A 11 20.24 13.08 -3.53
C PRO A 11 20.86 12.02 -4.45
N CYS A 12 21.94 11.38 -4.02
CA CYS A 12 22.62 10.35 -4.80
C CYS A 12 21.73 9.13 -5.07
N LEU A 13 20.76 8.83 -4.20
CA LEU A 13 19.85 7.69 -4.39
C LEU A 13 19.11 7.78 -5.73
N SER A 14 18.57 8.96 -6.06
CA SER A 14 17.90 9.20 -7.34
C SER A 14 18.86 9.19 -8.53
N GLN A 15 20.07 9.72 -8.35
CA GLN A 15 21.07 9.73 -9.43
C GLN A 15 21.56 8.33 -9.77
N TYR A 16 21.75 7.46 -8.77
CA TYR A 16 22.09 6.06 -9.00
C TYR A 16 20.98 5.33 -9.75
N THR A 17 19.71 5.59 -9.43
CA THR A 17 18.60 4.97 -10.17
C THR A 17 18.57 5.42 -11.63
N ASP A 18 18.80 6.69 -11.89
CA ASP A 18 18.83 7.24 -13.25
C ASP A 18 20.00 6.67 -14.05
N LEU A 19 21.19 6.56 -13.44
CA LEU A 19 22.36 5.95 -14.06
C LEU A 19 22.12 4.47 -14.39
N MET A 20 21.60 3.70 -13.44
CA MET A 20 21.31 2.27 -13.65
C MET A 20 20.22 2.05 -14.72
N ALA A 21 19.23 2.95 -14.79
CA ALA A 21 18.14 2.86 -15.77
C ALA A 21 18.62 2.96 -17.23
N GLN A 22 19.78 3.57 -17.48
CA GLN A 22 20.38 3.64 -18.83
C GLN A 22 20.71 2.26 -19.40
N TYR A 23 20.99 1.27 -18.54
CA TYR A 23 21.31 -0.09 -18.95
C TYR A 23 20.07 -0.98 -19.14
N TYR A 24 18.89 -0.53 -18.69
CA TYR A 24 17.67 -1.35 -18.74
C TYR A 24 17.29 -1.81 -20.16
N PRO A 25 17.36 -0.99 -21.23
CA PRO A 25 17.00 -1.47 -22.57
C PRO A 25 17.86 -2.65 -23.04
N GLN A 26 19.16 -2.59 -22.81
CA GLN A 26 20.08 -3.68 -23.16
C GLN A 26 19.84 -4.91 -22.28
N LEU A 27 19.69 -4.72 -20.97
CA LEU A 27 19.44 -5.83 -20.04
C LEU A 27 18.09 -6.49 -20.32
N ASN A 28 17.03 -5.72 -20.61
CA ASN A 28 15.72 -6.24 -21.02
C ASN A 28 15.87 -7.22 -22.20
N ASN A 29 16.63 -6.84 -23.24
CA ASN A 29 16.87 -7.71 -24.40
C ASN A 29 17.59 -8.99 -24.01
N ILE A 30 18.68 -8.90 -23.23
CA ILE A 30 19.47 -10.07 -22.84
C ILE A 30 18.64 -11.01 -21.94
N LEU A 31 17.96 -10.46 -20.93
CA LEU A 31 17.13 -11.23 -20.01
C LEU A 31 15.96 -11.91 -20.74
N SER A 32 15.32 -11.20 -21.67
CA SER A 32 14.27 -11.75 -22.54
C SER A 32 14.77 -12.92 -23.38
N GLN A 33 15.96 -12.79 -23.99
CA GLN A 33 16.59 -13.87 -24.75
C GLN A 33 16.91 -15.08 -23.89
N ARG A 34 17.43 -14.86 -22.67
CA ARG A 34 17.76 -15.95 -21.72
C ARG A 34 16.51 -16.66 -21.19
N CYS A 35 15.40 -15.95 -21.07
CA CYS A 35 14.12 -16.52 -20.66
C CYS A 35 13.34 -17.19 -21.78
N SER A 36 13.59 -16.82 -23.04
CA SER A 36 12.90 -17.37 -24.21
C SER A 36 13.44 -18.76 -24.57
N ALA A 37 12.59 -19.58 -25.19
CA ALA A 37 12.93 -20.90 -25.70
C ALA A 37 12.49 -21.03 -27.17
N VAL A 38 12.78 -22.16 -27.82
CA VAL A 38 12.36 -22.41 -29.20
C VAL A 38 10.84 -22.26 -29.29
N ASN A 39 10.36 -21.34 -30.13
CA ASN A 39 8.94 -21.00 -30.32
C ASN A 39 8.22 -20.42 -29.08
N VAL A 40 8.96 -19.96 -28.06
CA VAL A 40 8.38 -19.32 -26.87
C VAL A 40 9.10 -18.01 -26.58
N ASN A 41 8.40 -16.89 -26.81
CA ASN A 41 8.93 -15.57 -26.53
C ASN A 41 8.51 -15.09 -25.14
N MET A 42 9.51 -14.75 -24.32
CA MET A 42 9.36 -14.18 -22.98
C MET A 42 9.93 -12.77 -22.98
N ASN A 43 9.13 -11.77 -22.64
CA ASN A 43 9.62 -10.41 -22.49
C ASN A 43 9.86 -10.11 -20.99
N VAL A 44 11.10 -9.74 -20.67
CA VAL A 44 11.52 -9.31 -19.33
C VAL A 44 11.80 -7.82 -19.38
N THR A 45 11.17 -7.05 -18.50
CA THR A 45 11.29 -5.59 -18.49
C THR A 45 11.52 -5.08 -17.08
N PHE A 46 12.57 -4.28 -16.89
CA PHE A 46 12.74 -3.47 -15.67
C PHE A 46 11.66 -2.38 -15.62
N LEU A 47 10.92 -2.32 -14.51
CA LEU A 47 9.90 -1.29 -14.28
C LEU A 47 10.50 -0.08 -13.54
N TYR A 48 11.10 -0.33 -12.38
CA TYR A 48 11.71 0.69 -11.55
C TYR A 48 12.72 0.08 -10.56
N ALA A 49 13.55 0.93 -9.99
CA ALA A 49 14.41 0.60 -8.85
C ALA A 49 14.05 1.51 -7.67
N LYS A 50 13.97 0.95 -6.46
CA LYS A 50 13.70 1.71 -5.24
C LYS A 50 14.93 1.66 -4.31
N PRO A 51 15.72 2.74 -4.27
CA PRO A 51 16.87 2.83 -3.39
C PRO A 51 16.43 3.24 -1.98
N GLN A 52 17.08 2.68 -0.98
CA GLN A 52 16.92 3.01 0.42
C GLN A 52 18.29 3.03 1.09
N LEU A 53 18.63 4.16 1.70
CA LEU A 53 19.83 4.28 2.53
C LEU A 53 19.55 3.57 3.86
N LEU A 54 20.35 2.56 4.19
CA LEU A 54 20.25 1.83 5.47
C LEU A 54 21.25 2.37 6.48
N GLU A 55 22.46 2.68 6.02
CA GLU A 55 23.56 3.27 6.78
C GLU A 55 24.31 4.25 5.86
N GLU A 56 25.25 5.04 6.39
CA GLU A 56 25.96 6.10 5.65
C GLU A 56 26.63 5.62 4.35
N ASN A 57 27.05 4.34 4.26
CA ASN A 57 27.67 3.76 3.07
C ASN A 57 26.95 2.48 2.58
N LEU A 58 25.77 2.17 3.12
CA LEU A 58 25.05 0.94 2.82
C LEU A 58 23.69 1.27 2.20
N VAL A 59 23.50 0.85 0.94
CA VAL A 59 22.30 1.14 0.16
C VAL A 59 21.61 -0.16 -0.21
N GLN A 60 20.34 -0.29 0.12
CA GLN A 60 19.47 -1.31 -0.46
C GLN A 60 18.84 -0.75 -1.74
N VAL A 61 18.86 -1.52 -2.82
CA VAL A 61 18.17 -1.17 -4.06
C VAL A 61 17.30 -2.34 -4.44
N ASP A 62 15.99 -2.12 -4.45
CA ASP A 62 15.01 -3.11 -4.88
C ASP A 62 14.69 -2.88 -6.36
N PHE A 63 15.14 -3.80 -7.22
CA PHE A 63 14.78 -3.78 -8.65
C PHE A 63 13.49 -4.56 -8.86
N VAL A 64 12.55 -3.95 -9.57
CA VAL A 64 11.28 -4.59 -9.93
C VAL A 64 11.29 -4.87 -11.43
N LEU A 65 11.20 -6.15 -11.76
CA LEU A 65 11.11 -6.63 -13.14
C LEU A 65 9.74 -7.27 -13.35
N VAL A 66 9.20 -7.10 -14.55
CA VAL A 66 7.98 -7.78 -15.00
C VAL A 66 8.32 -8.80 -16.09
N ILE A 67 7.65 -9.94 -16.05
CA ILE A 67 7.74 -11.00 -17.06
C ILE A 67 6.40 -11.05 -17.79
N ILE A 68 6.43 -10.75 -19.09
CA ILE A 68 5.25 -10.76 -19.97
C ILE A 68 5.48 -11.84 -21.04
N PRO A 69 4.94 -13.06 -20.85
CA PRO A 69 5.03 -14.10 -21.86
C PRO A 69 4.03 -13.88 -23.00
N ALA A 70 4.36 -14.39 -24.20
CA ALA A 70 3.38 -14.47 -25.29
C ALA A 70 2.19 -15.40 -24.95
N VAL A 71 2.43 -16.45 -24.15
CA VAL A 71 1.43 -17.40 -23.69
C VAL A 71 1.49 -17.52 -22.17
N LYS A 72 0.36 -17.31 -21.48
CA LYS A 72 0.31 -17.36 -20.01
C LYS A 72 0.20 -18.80 -19.53
N GLN A 73 1.34 -19.46 -19.30
CA GLN A 73 1.43 -20.81 -18.74
C GLN A 73 2.32 -20.81 -17.49
N PRO A 74 1.94 -21.52 -16.40
CA PRO A 74 2.72 -21.53 -15.15
C PRO A 74 4.17 -21.97 -15.36
N GLN A 75 4.38 -23.02 -16.16
CA GLN A 75 5.70 -23.58 -16.46
C GLN A 75 6.65 -22.55 -17.11
N LEU A 76 6.12 -21.61 -17.90
CA LEU A 76 6.93 -20.57 -18.53
C LEU A 76 7.39 -19.51 -17.52
N TYR A 77 6.54 -19.16 -16.54
CA TYR A 77 6.92 -18.29 -15.44
C TYR A 77 7.96 -18.97 -14.53
N ASP A 78 7.82 -20.27 -14.26
CA ASP A 78 8.78 -21.03 -13.46
C ASP A 78 10.14 -21.16 -14.16
N LEU A 79 10.14 -21.42 -15.47
CA LEU A 79 11.35 -21.48 -16.29
C LEU A 79 12.08 -20.13 -16.27
N CYS A 80 11.42 -19.05 -16.69
CA CYS A 80 12.05 -17.74 -16.73
C CYS A 80 12.46 -17.26 -15.33
N GLY A 81 11.62 -17.49 -14.32
CA GLY A 81 11.97 -17.19 -12.93
C GLY A 81 13.25 -17.90 -12.50
N SER A 82 13.41 -19.18 -12.85
CA SER A 82 14.62 -19.98 -12.53
C SER A 82 15.86 -19.43 -13.20
N THR A 83 15.76 -19.06 -14.47
CA THR A 83 16.83 -18.36 -15.18
C THR A 83 17.19 -17.04 -14.51
N LEU A 84 16.20 -16.21 -14.15
CA LEU A 84 16.45 -14.92 -13.50
C LEU A 84 17.05 -15.09 -12.10
N ASN A 85 16.61 -16.07 -11.29
CA ASN A 85 17.25 -16.30 -9.99
C ASN A 85 18.74 -16.58 -10.15
N LEU A 86 19.13 -17.41 -11.12
CA LEU A 86 20.53 -17.72 -11.35
C LEU A 86 21.32 -16.48 -11.79
N ILE A 87 20.76 -15.65 -12.69
CA ILE A 87 21.42 -14.42 -13.16
C ILE A 87 21.56 -13.40 -12.03
N PHE A 88 20.56 -13.26 -11.16
CA PHE A 88 20.58 -12.28 -10.07
C PHE A 88 21.23 -12.82 -8.78
N ASP A 89 21.66 -14.08 -8.74
CA ASP A 89 22.40 -14.64 -7.62
C ASP A 89 23.89 -14.24 -7.71
N LEU A 90 24.30 -13.29 -6.86
CA LEU A 90 25.68 -12.81 -6.83
C LEU A 90 26.68 -13.83 -6.29
N SER A 91 26.22 -14.95 -5.74
CA SER A 91 27.09 -16.09 -5.38
C SER A 91 27.53 -16.91 -6.60
N VAL A 92 26.96 -16.63 -7.79
CA VAL A 92 27.28 -17.31 -9.06
C VAL A 92 27.84 -16.28 -10.08
N PRO A 93 29.13 -15.89 -9.97
CA PRO A 93 29.70 -14.79 -10.76
C PRO A 93 29.58 -14.95 -12.28
N HIS A 94 29.64 -16.19 -12.79
CA HIS A 94 29.51 -16.47 -14.22
C HIS A 94 28.10 -16.16 -14.75
N ALA A 95 27.07 -16.40 -13.94
CA ALA A 95 25.70 -16.08 -14.32
C ALA A 95 25.41 -14.59 -14.11
N SER A 96 25.90 -14.02 -13.01
CA SER A 96 25.68 -12.60 -12.68
C SER A 96 26.49 -11.62 -13.51
N ALA A 97 27.48 -12.07 -14.28
CA ALA A 97 28.21 -11.25 -15.24
C ALA A 97 27.29 -10.56 -16.27
N VAL A 98 26.11 -11.13 -16.54
CA VAL A 98 25.10 -10.53 -17.44
C VAL A 98 24.57 -9.19 -16.92
N ILE A 99 24.53 -9.00 -15.60
CA ILE A 99 24.00 -7.79 -14.95
C ILE A 99 25.12 -6.95 -14.33
N GLU A 100 26.36 -7.11 -14.81
CA GLU A 100 27.54 -6.39 -14.30
C GLU A 100 27.33 -4.86 -14.17
N PRO A 101 26.69 -4.16 -15.13
CA PRO A 101 26.44 -2.73 -15.01
C PRO A 101 25.57 -2.33 -13.82
N LEU A 102 24.77 -3.27 -13.27
CA LEU A 102 23.99 -3.07 -12.06
C LEU A 102 24.74 -3.51 -10.81
N ILE A 103 25.79 -4.32 -10.92
CA ILE A 103 26.61 -4.80 -9.79
C ILE A 103 27.62 -3.74 -9.39
N ASN A 104 28.33 -3.17 -10.37
CA ASN A 104 29.37 -2.16 -10.16
C ASN A 104 28.90 -0.83 -10.74
N VAL A 105 28.32 0.01 -9.89
CA VAL A 105 27.83 1.33 -10.30
C VAL A 105 28.97 2.33 -10.16
N SER A 106 29.32 3.00 -11.26
CA SER A 106 30.36 4.02 -11.28
C SER A 106 30.00 5.22 -10.40
N SER A 107 31.00 5.99 -10.00
CA SER A 107 30.79 7.29 -9.35
C SER A 107 30.05 8.26 -10.26
N ILE A 108 29.25 9.16 -9.67
CA ILE A 108 28.53 10.21 -10.40
C ILE A 108 29.13 11.56 -10.00
N GLY A 109 29.89 12.13 -10.93
CA GLY A 109 30.72 13.31 -10.65
C GLY A 109 31.61 13.11 -9.42
N ASN A 110 31.75 14.17 -8.63
CA ASN A 110 32.49 14.15 -7.37
C ASN A 110 31.58 14.04 -6.14
N GLN A 111 30.27 13.92 -6.33
CA GLN A 111 29.27 13.98 -5.24
C GLN A 111 28.81 12.60 -4.80
N CYS A 112 28.73 11.62 -5.70
CA CYS A 112 28.22 10.30 -5.40
C CYS A 112 29.33 9.24 -5.56
N PRO A 113 29.73 8.54 -4.48
CA PRO A 113 30.76 7.51 -4.54
C PRO A 113 30.33 6.32 -5.43
N PRO A 114 31.25 5.48 -5.91
CA PRO A 114 30.86 4.26 -6.62
C PRO A 114 30.18 3.26 -5.67
N LEU A 115 29.24 2.47 -6.20
CA LEU A 115 28.57 1.40 -5.45
C LEU A 115 29.00 0.02 -5.95
N ARG A 116 29.18 -0.92 -5.02
CA ARG A 116 29.38 -2.33 -5.34
C ARG A 116 28.33 -3.19 -4.65
N ALA A 117 27.64 -4.02 -5.43
CA ALA A 117 26.70 -4.99 -4.88
C ALA A 117 27.47 -6.07 -4.10
N LEU A 118 27.03 -6.33 -2.86
CA LEU A 118 27.63 -7.32 -1.97
C LEU A 118 26.84 -8.62 -1.94
N LYS A 119 25.50 -8.51 -1.94
CA LYS A 119 24.57 -9.62 -1.89
C LYS A 119 23.25 -9.23 -2.52
N SER A 120 22.54 -10.22 -3.05
CA SER A 120 21.20 -10.10 -3.59
C SER A 120 20.25 -11.03 -2.84
N SER A 121 18.97 -10.71 -2.89
CA SER A 121 17.88 -11.59 -2.51
C SER A 121 16.81 -11.49 -3.57
N ILE A 122 16.27 -12.63 -4.01
CA ILE A 122 15.28 -12.65 -5.08
C ILE A 122 13.93 -13.08 -4.52
N GLY A 123 12.92 -12.23 -4.72
CA GLY A 123 11.52 -12.57 -4.49
C GLY A 123 10.83 -12.79 -5.82
N ARG A 124 10.10 -13.90 -5.96
CA ARG A 124 9.21 -14.14 -7.09
C ARG A 124 7.77 -14.13 -6.62
N GLY A 125 6.87 -13.70 -7.49
CA GLY A 125 5.46 -13.77 -7.24
C GLY A 125 4.67 -13.05 -8.31
N PHE A 126 3.36 -13.19 -8.22
CA PHE A 126 2.43 -12.40 -8.99
C PHE A 126 1.95 -11.26 -8.09
N THR A 127 1.80 -10.08 -8.67
CA THR A 127 1.19 -8.93 -8.01
C THR A 127 0.08 -8.42 -8.91
N CYS A 128 -0.94 -7.84 -8.29
CA CYS A 128 -2.00 -7.16 -8.99
C CYS A 128 -1.87 -5.65 -8.84
N ASN A 129 -2.63 -4.89 -9.62
CA ASN A 129 -2.65 -3.45 -9.47
C ASN A 129 -3.38 -3.04 -8.21
N VAL A 130 -3.30 -1.76 -7.87
CA VAL A 130 -4.13 -1.16 -6.83
C VAL A 130 -5.61 -1.44 -7.13
N GLY A 131 -6.36 -1.84 -6.10
CA GLY A 131 -7.77 -2.19 -6.20
C GLY A 131 -8.03 -3.59 -6.76
N GLU A 132 -7.01 -4.43 -6.84
CA GLU A 132 -7.12 -5.81 -7.30
C GLU A 132 -6.45 -6.77 -6.33
N VAL A 133 -6.93 -8.00 -6.29
CA VAL A 133 -6.38 -9.07 -5.45
C VAL A 133 -6.07 -10.31 -6.28
N LEU A 134 -5.00 -10.99 -5.88
CA LEU A 134 -4.53 -12.17 -6.57
C LEU A 134 -5.42 -13.37 -6.21
N ASN A 135 -6.04 -13.97 -7.22
CA ASN A 135 -6.74 -15.24 -7.10
C ASN A 135 -5.81 -16.38 -7.53
N MET A 136 -5.62 -17.33 -6.61
CA MET A 136 -4.66 -18.44 -6.69
C MET A 136 -5.33 -19.79 -7.03
N ASP A 137 -6.50 -19.79 -7.69
CA ASP A 137 -7.19 -21.02 -8.13
C ASP A 137 -6.20 -22.02 -8.78
N THR A 138 -6.08 -23.19 -8.17
CA THR A 138 -4.97 -24.12 -8.41
C THR A 138 -5.09 -24.80 -9.78
N ASN A 139 -3.96 -24.85 -10.49
CA ASN A 139 -3.67 -25.34 -11.85
C ASN A 139 -3.50 -24.27 -12.95
N ASN A 140 -3.77 -22.98 -12.67
CA ASN A 140 -3.61 -21.91 -13.66
C ASN A 140 -2.67 -20.79 -13.17
N VAL A 141 -2.21 -19.96 -14.12
CA VAL A 141 -1.51 -18.71 -13.76
C VAL A 141 -2.48 -17.86 -12.92
N PRO A 142 -2.05 -17.38 -11.74
CA PRO A 142 -2.88 -16.55 -10.89
C PRO A 142 -3.44 -15.34 -11.64
N ARG A 143 -4.72 -15.04 -11.41
CA ARG A 143 -5.42 -13.92 -12.06
C ARG A 143 -5.72 -12.82 -11.05
N CYS A 144 -5.83 -11.59 -11.54
CA CYS A 144 -6.25 -10.47 -10.70
C CYS A 144 -7.77 -10.34 -10.72
N LEU A 145 -8.38 -10.24 -9.54
CA LEU A 145 -9.79 -9.94 -9.36
C LEU A 145 -9.95 -8.51 -8.87
N HIS A 146 -10.91 -7.79 -9.43
CA HIS A 146 -11.21 -6.43 -9.00
C HIS A 146 -11.90 -6.40 -7.64
N CYS A 147 -11.49 -5.48 -6.79
CA CYS A 147 -12.23 -5.15 -5.59
C CYS A 147 -13.50 -4.35 -5.96
N PRO A 148 -14.70 -4.85 -5.61
CA PRO A 148 -15.95 -4.15 -5.90
C PRO A 148 -16.11 -2.89 -5.05
N ALA A 149 -17.07 -2.03 -5.41
CA ALA A 149 -17.48 -0.90 -4.59
C ALA A 149 -17.81 -1.34 -3.14
N GLY A 150 -17.47 -0.46 -2.19
CA GLY A 150 -17.48 -0.74 -0.75
C GLY A 150 -16.24 -1.48 -0.24
N THR A 151 -15.30 -1.82 -1.11
CA THR A 151 -14.03 -2.46 -0.72
C THR A 151 -12.83 -1.74 -1.33
N PHE A 152 -11.65 -2.02 -0.78
CA PHE A 152 -10.38 -1.50 -1.27
C PHE A 152 -9.26 -2.54 -1.14
N ALA A 153 -8.23 -2.41 -1.97
CA ALA A 153 -6.97 -3.16 -1.82
C ALA A 153 -5.77 -2.32 -2.28
N GLY A 154 -4.77 -2.16 -1.42
CA GLY A 154 -3.46 -1.65 -1.77
C GLY A 154 -2.60 -2.67 -2.53
N ILE A 155 -1.43 -2.25 -3.02
CA ILE A 155 -0.54 -3.00 -3.93
C ILE A 155 -0.14 -4.40 -3.42
N LYS A 156 -0.13 -4.64 -2.11
CA LYS A 156 0.29 -5.91 -1.49
C LYS A 156 -0.82 -6.61 -0.70
N GLN A 157 -2.06 -6.11 -0.77
CA GLN A 157 -3.16 -6.77 -0.09
C GLN A 157 -3.60 -8.01 -0.86
N LYS A 158 -3.80 -9.12 -0.14
CA LYS A 158 -4.23 -10.39 -0.71
C LYS A 158 -5.75 -10.52 -0.80
N VAL A 159 -6.49 -9.62 -0.12
CA VAL A 159 -7.94 -9.65 0.02
C VAL A 159 -8.46 -8.22 -0.03
N CYS A 160 -9.62 -8.04 -0.66
CA CYS A 160 -10.32 -6.76 -0.68
C CYS A 160 -10.89 -6.50 0.72
N SER A 161 -10.44 -5.45 1.36
CA SER A 161 -10.91 -5.04 2.67
C SER A 161 -12.18 -4.20 2.52
N LEU A 162 -13.17 -4.46 3.38
CA LEU A 162 -14.36 -3.60 3.47
C LEU A 162 -13.93 -2.18 3.88
N CYS A 163 -14.63 -1.17 3.37
CA CYS A 163 -14.44 0.18 3.85
C CYS A 163 -14.81 0.26 5.33
N PRO A 164 -13.90 0.72 6.21
CA PRO A 164 -14.19 0.83 7.63
C PRO A 164 -15.29 1.87 7.89
N ARG A 165 -15.91 1.80 9.06
CA ARG A 165 -16.92 2.80 9.46
C ARG A 165 -16.35 4.23 9.43
N GLY A 166 -17.16 5.17 8.96
CA GLY A 166 -16.76 6.53 8.63
C GLY A 166 -16.19 6.71 7.22
N PHE A 167 -16.16 5.64 6.43
CA PHE A 167 -15.70 5.66 5.04
C PHE A 167 -16.66 4.90 4.13
N TYR A 168 -16.61 5.24 2.84
CA TYR A 168 -17.36 4.58 1.76
C TYR A 168 -16.48 4.46 0.52
N GLN A 169 -16.89 3.65 -0.45
CA GLN A 169 -16.25 3.61 -1.77
C GLN A 169 -17.28 3.29 -2.85
N ASP A 170 -17.52 4.23 -3.75
CA ASP A 170 -18.55 4.16 -4.79
C ASP A 170 -18.06 3.52 -6.10
N ARG A 171 -16.75 3.33 -6.26
CA ARG A 171 -16.14 2.75 -7.45
C ARG A 171 -15.43 1.44 -7.18
N ASP A 172 -15.31 0.61 -8.20
CA ASP A 172 -14.46 -0.57 -8.19
C ASP A 172 -12.97 -0.20 -8.43
N ARG A 173 -12.07 -1.16 -8.15
CA ARG A 173 -10.62 -1.01 -8.33
C ARG A 173 -10.00 0.17 -7.57
N GLN A 174 -10.34 0.29 -6.29
CA GLN A 174 -9.87 1.39 -5.45
C GLN A 174 -8.83 0.93 -4.43
N GLY A 175 -7.82 1.78 -4.22
CA GLY A 175 -6.73 1.52 -3.28
C GLY A 175 -7.01 1.94 -1.85
N GLN A 176 -8.07 2.72 -1.66
CA GLN A 176 -8.48 3.28 -0.38
C GLN A 176 -9.96 3.66 -0.43
N CYS A 177 -10.57 3.81 0.74
CA CYS A 177 -11.93 4.31 0.86
C CYS A 177 -11.96 5.83 1.05
N ILE A 178 -13.06 6.43 0.62
CA ILE A 178 -13.34 7.85 0.72
C ILE A 178 -13.91 8.12 2.11
N ARG A 179 -13.38 9.15 2.81
CA ARG A 179 -13.88 9.54 4.12
C ARG A 179 -15.27 10.18 3.98
N CYS A 180 -16.17 9.87 4.92
CA CYS A 180 -17.43 10.59 5.03
C CYS A 180 -17.22 12.09 5.26
N PRO A 181 -18.11 12.96 4.74
CA PRO A 181 -18.12 14.38 5.04
C PRO A 181 -18.12 14.68 6.54
N MET A 182 -17.63 15.87 6.93
CA MET A 182 -17.62 16.30 8.33
C MET A 182 -19.02 16.21 8.95
N GLY A 183 -19.09 15.72 10.19
CA GLY A 183 -20.35 15.53 10.92
C GLY A 183 -21.19 14.34 10.45
N THR A 184 -20.70 13.51 9.54
CA THR A 184 -21.38 12.29 9.07
C THR A 184 -20.53 11.04 9.25
N TYR A 185 -21.18 9.89 9.36
CA TYR A 185 -20.51 8.63 9.60
C TYR A 185 -21.34 7.46 9.06
N THR A 186 -20.68 6.38 8.64
CA THR A 186 -21.39 5.19 8.16
C THR A 186 -21.77 4.26 9.30
N LYS A 187 -22.95 3.66 9.16
CA LYS A 187 -23.48 2.72 10.15
C LYS A 187 -22.71 1.41 10.17
N GLU A 188 -22.40 0.88 8.98
CA GLU A 188 -21.73 -0.41 8.79
C GLU A 188 -20.48 -0.26 7.92
N GLU A 189 -19.60 -1.25 8.01
CA GLU A 189 -18.48 -1.39 7.08
C GLU A 189 -18.98 -1.73 5.66
N GLY A 190 -18.13 -1.50 4.67
CA GLY A 190 -18.45 -1.86 3.28
C GLY A 190 -19.40 -0.89 2.58
N SER A 191 -19.58 0.32 3.13
CA SER A 191 -20.47 1.34 2.57
C SER A 191 -20.07 1.70 1.14
N LYS A 192 -21.06 1.77 0.25
CA LYS A 192 -20.84 1.91 -1.21
C LYS A 192 -21.18 3.30 -1.72
N SER A 193 -21.77 4.14 -0.89
CA SER A 193 -22.22 5.46 -1.32
C SER A 193 -22.01 6.49 -0.23
N VAL A 194 -21.82 7.74 -0.64
CA VAL A 194 -21.84 8.89 0.27
C VAL A 194 -23.17 9.02 1.01
N THR A 195 -24.27 8.51 0.43
CA THR A 195 -25.60 8.49 1.06
C THR A 195 -25.66 7.61 2.30
N ASP A 196 -24.71 6.68 2.46
CA ASP A 196 -24.60 5.83 3.65
C ASP A 196 -23.95 6.59 4.82
N CYS A 197 -23.33 7.75 4.56
CA CYS A 197 -22.82 8.67 5.57
C CYS A 197 -23.97 9.52 6.13
N VAL A 198 -24.46 9.15 7.30
CA VAL A 198 -25.57 9.84 7.97
C VAL A 198 -25.06 10.75 9.10
N PRO A 199 -25.80 11.81 9.47
CA PRO A 199 -25.39 12.70 10.55
C PRO A 199 -25.16 11.97 11.88
N VAL A 200 -24.11 12.38 12.58
CA VAL A 200 -23.79 11.88 13.92
C VAL A 200 -24.61 12.63 14.98
N CYS A 201 -24.89 11.97 16.11
CA CYS A 201 -25.44 12.64 17.28
C CYS A 201 -24.37 13.51 17.92
N GLY A 202 -24.58 14.82 17.78
CA GLY A 202 -23.70 15.87 18.32
C GLY A 202 -24.06 16.26 19.74
N TYR A 203 -23.62 17.45 20.15
CA TYR A 203 -23.83 17.94 21.50
C TYR A 203 -25.29 17.89 21.96
N GLY A 204 -25.50 17.49 23.21
CA GLY A 204 -26.81 17.39 23.84
C GLY A 204 -27.64 16.21 23.36
N THR A 205 -27.15 15.40 22.42
CA THR A 205 -27.93 14.31 21.82
C THR A 205 -27.15 13.01 21.79
N TYR A 206 -27.86 11.88 21.73
CA TYR A 206 -27.26 10.55 21.65
C TYR A 206 -28.17 9.57 20.90
N SER A 207 -27.62 8.44 20.47
CA SER A 207 -28.41 7.29 20.04
C SER A 207 -27.60 6.01 20.23
N PRO A 208 -28.19 4.81 20.32
CA PRO A 208 -27.43 3.57 20.50
C PRO A 208 -26.32 3.35 19.45
N THR A 209 -26.51 3.90 18.23
CA THR A 209 -25.52 3.81 17.13
C THR A 209 -24.58 5.00 17.07
N GLY A 210 -24.87 6.10 17.76
CA GLY A 210 -24.20 7.40 17.63
C GLY A 210 -24.65 8.22 16.42
N LEU A 211 -25.66 7.75 15.69
CA LEU A 211 -26.14 8.32 14.42
C LEU A 211 -27.62 8.63 14.52
N VAL A 212 -28.12 9.51 13.64
CA VAL A 212 -29.55 9.82 13.57
C VAL A 212 -30.43 8.56 13.38
N PRO A 213 -31.67 8.54 13.91
CA PRO A 213 -32.30 9.60 14.72
C PRO A 213 -31.71 9.67 16.14
N CYS A 214 -31.47 10.89 16.61
CA CYS A 214 -30.88 11.16 17.92
C CYS A 214 -31.97 11.55 18.93
N LEU A 215 -31.74 11.16 20.18
CA LEU A 215 -32.54 11.56 21.34
C LEU A 215 -31.80 12.64 22.12
N GLU A 216 -32.54 13.56 22.73
CA GLU A 216 -31.96 14.53 23.66
C GLU A 216 -31.45 13.82 24.91
N CYS A 217 -30.30 14.25 25.41
CA CYS A 217 -29.83 13.82 26.71
C CYS A 217 -30.85 14.21 27.78
N PRO A 218 -31.33 13.27 28.62
CA PRO A 218 -32.29 13.57 29.65
C PRO A 218 -31.72 14.54 30.69
N ARG A 219 -32.60 15.12 31.51
CA ARG A 219 -32.15 15.90 32.68
C ARG A 219 -31.21 15.09 33.56
N ASN A 220 -30.32 15.79 34.25
CA ASN A 220 -29.23 15.22 35.05
C ASN A 220 -28.13 14.54 34.22
N SER A 221 -28.11 14.74 32.90
CA SER A 221 -27.06 14.24 32.02
C SER A 221 -26.62 15.28 30.99
N TYR A 222 -25.43 15.09 30.43
CA TYR A 222 -24.79 15.98 29.47
C TYR A 222 -23.91 15.21 28.46
N THR A 223 -23.52 15.85 27.36
CA THR A 223 -22.49 15.34 26.43
C THR A 223 -21.21 16.16 26.51
N SER A 224 -20.21 15.85 25.69
CA SER A 224 -18.99 16.65 25.56
C SER A 224 -18.64 16.85 24.08
N GLU A 225 -17.36 17.02 23.75
CA GLU A 225 -16.89 17.06 22.36
C GLU A 225 -17.33 15.80 21.59
N PRO A 226 -18.09 15.92 20.48
CA PRO A 226 -18.59 14.78 19.74
C PRO A 226 -17.47 13.86 19.26
N PRO A 227 -17.52 12.55 19.58
CA PRO A 227 -16.61 11.60 18.96
C PRO A 227 -16.92 11.47 17.47
N THR A 228 -15.95 11.01 16.67
CA THR A 228 -16.10 10.88 15.20
C THR A 228 -17.34 10.09 14.76
N GLY A 229 -17.79 9.11 15.55
CA GLY A 229 -18.99 8.30 15.30
C GLY A 229 -20.26 8.75 16.03
N GLY A 230 -20.23 9.91 16.71
CA GLY A 230 -21.30 10.47 17.52
C GLY A 230 -21.53 9.82 18.88
N PHE A 231 -22.29 10.49 19.73
CA PHE A 231 -22.56 10.05 21.10
C PHE A 231 -23.48 8.84 21.15
N LYS A 232 -23.02 7.78 21.81
CA LYS A 232 -23.81 6.57 22.03
C LYS A 232 -24.68 6.61 23.28
N ASP A 233 -24.30 7.47 24.22
CA ASP A 233 -24.96 7.67 25.50
C ASP A 233 -24.56 9.03 26.09
N CYS A 234 -25.31 9.48 27.09
CA CYS A 234 -25.07 10.71 27.83
C CYS A 234 -24.32 10.43 29.14
N GLN A 235 -23.52 11.40 29.58
CA GLN A 235 -22.81 11.32 30.86
C GLN A 235 -23.67 11.90 31.97
N ALA A 236 -23.77 11.21 33.11
CA ALA A 236 -24.47 11.73 34.28
C ALA A 236 -23.75 12.93 34.88
N CYS A 237 -24.50 13.92 35.37
CA CYS A 237 -23.95 15.04 36.11
C CYS A 237 -23.19 14.57 37.37
N PRO A 238 -22.11 15.28 37.77
CA PRO A 238 -21.44 15.04 39.05
C PRO A 238 -22.39 15.12 40.25
N ALA A 239 -22.00 14.51 41.36
CA ALA A 239 -22.77 14.53 42.60
C ALA A 239 -23.15 15.98 43.00
N ASN A 240 -24.40 16.15 43.47
CA ASN A 240 -25.00 17.42 43.88
C ASN A 240 -25.14 18.48 42.77
N THR A 241 -25.01 18.09 41.49
CA THR A 241 -25.27 18.98 40.36
C THR A 241 -26.29 18.36 39.41
N TYR A 242 -27.02 19.19 38.67
CA TYR A 242 -28.05 18.74 37.73
C TYR A 242 -28.17 19.72 36.55
N THR A 243 -28.76 19.22 35.46
CA THR A 243 -29.14 20.06 34.31
C THR A 243 -30.62 20.40 34.43
N TYR A 244 -30.96 21.70 34.33
CA TYR A 244 -32.35 22.18 34.44
C TYR A 244 -33.22 21.74 33.27
N GLN A 245 -32.62 21.61 32.10
CA GLN A 245 -33.27 21.22 30.85
C GLN A 245 -32.56 19.99 30.24
N PRO A 246 -33.28 19.18 29.44
CA PRO A 246 -32.65 18.18 28.58
C PRO A 246 -31.65 18.82 27.59
N SER A 247 -30.94 17.97 26.85
CA SER A 247 -30.01 18.37 25.79
C SER A 247 -28.80 19.20 26.24
N ALA A 248 -28.32 18.99 27.47
CA ALA A 248 -27.14 19.69 27.96
C ALA A 248 -25.88 19.31 27.13
N PRO A 249 -25.22 20.28 26.46
CA PRO A 249 -24.13 19.99 25.54
C PRO A 249 -22.77 19.82 26.22
N GLY A 250 -22.68 20.07 27.53
CA GLY A 250 -21.40 20.14 28.25
C GLY A 250 -21.57 20.00 29.76
N LYS A 251 -20.47 19.71 30.46
CA LYS A 251 -20.44 19.54 31.92
C LYS A 251 -20.78 20.84 32.66
N GLU A 252 -20.45 21.98 32.06
CA GLU A 252 -20.70 23.33 32.58
C GLU A 252 -22.19 23.66 32.76
N TYR A 253 -23.07 22.84 32.21
CA TYR A 253 -24.52 22.93 32.39
C TYR A 253 -25.02 22.15 33.61
N CYS A 254 -24.18 21.33 34.24
CA CYS A 254 -24.48 20.71 35.53
C CYS A 254 -24.22 21.71 36.66
N ARG A 255 -25.28 22.26 37.27
CA ARG A 255 -25.22 23.28 38.33
C ARG A 255 -25.89 22.76 39.61
N GLY A 256 -25.42 23.22 40.76
CA GLY A 256 -25.93 22.87 42.09
C GLY A 256 -26.68 24.04 42.73
#